data_AF-A0A2Z6CPF4-F1
#
_entry.id   AF-A0A2Z6CPF4-F1
#
_cell.length_a   1.000
_cell.length_b   1.000
_cell.length_c   1.000
_cell.angle_alpha   90.00
_cell.angle_beta   90.00
_cell.angle_gamma   90.00
#
_symmetry.space_group_name_H-M   'P 1'
#
loop_
_entity.id
_entity.type
_entity.pdbx_description
1 polymer ?
#
loop_
_entity_poly.entity_id
_entity_poly.type
_entity_poly.pdbx_seq_one_letter_code
_entity_poly.pdbx_strand_id
1 'polypeptide(L)'
;MARKKKSSGSRFQHLLHTRCPICCIVPPHMLEHVAVNGNPQQRSWAFHTLNVSAQFQGRRNVVGNISFSPSPGEKRRTIYDAKNGQQLPGTLVRGEGDPPSTDEAVNEAYDAAGATYDLYYEVFERNSIDDKGLRLDSTVHYGVKYDNAFWNGDQMVYGDGDGELFQRFTKCIDIIGHELTHGVTQYEAGLQYYGEPGALNESFSDVFGSLVKQKLKNQTADQADWIIGEGLLAPGVKGIGIRSMKAPGTAYDDPVLGKDPQPAHMRDKFTGWEDNAGVHINSGIPNYAFYLAAVEIGGYAWEKAGKIWYIALRDRLRNQAQFKTAANITIQVAGELYGIDSLEQKAVQNAWQKVGVL
;
A
#
# COMPACT_ATOMS: atom_id res chain seq x y z
N MET A 1 -48.46 -31.59 28.07
CA MET A 1 -48.23 -31.01 26.72
C MET A 1 -48.32 -29.48 26.86
N ALA A 2 -47.21 -28.81 27.18
CA ALA A 2 -46.29 -28.16 26.25
C ALA A 2 -46.87 -26.88 25.59
N ARG A 3 -46.53 -25.71 26.15
CA ARG A 3 -46.36 -24.43 25.42
C ARG A 3 -45.35 -23.56 26.16
N LYS A 4 -44.06 -23.71 25.83
CA LYS A 4 -43.00 -22.75 26.19
C LYS A 4 -42.94 -21.68 25.10
N LYS A 5 -43.13 -20.42 25.49
CA LYS A 5 -42.87 -19.23 24.66
C LYS A 5 -41.38 -19.20 24.29
N LYS A 6 -41.07 -19.16 22.99
CA LYS A 6 -39.72 -18.87 22.50
C LYS A 6 -39.48 -17.36 22.59
N SER A 7 -38.49 -16.97 23.39
CA SER A 7 -37.90 -15.64 23.41
C SER A 7 -37.10 -15.43 22.12
N SER A 8 -37.43 -14.38 21.36
CA SER A 8 -36.67 -13.91 20.21
C SER A 8 -35.51 -13.04 20.70
N GLY A 9 -34.36 -13.67 20.93
CA GLY A 9 -33.10 -12.97 21.16
C GLY A 9 -32.63 -12.32 19.87
N SER A 10 -32.76 -10.99 19.78
CA SER A 10 -32.06 -10.17 18.79
C SER A 10 -30.55 -10.39 18.93
N ARG A 11 -29.93 -11.04 17.94
CA ARG A 11 -28.47 -11.06 17.82
C ARG A 11 -28.05 -9.68 17.29
N PHE A 12 -27.58 -8.83 18.18
CA PHE A 12 -26.74 -7.70 17.80
C PHE A 12 -25.50 -8.26 17.09
N GLN A 13 -25.46 -8.14 15.77
CA GLN A 13 -24.22 -8.24 15.01
C GLN A 13 -23.38 -7.02 15.41
N HIS A 14 -22.37 -7.25 16.25
CA HIS A 14 -21.28 -6.30 16.42
C HIS A 14 -20.59 -6.14 15.07
N LEU A 15 -20.84 -5.01 14.40
CA LEU A 15 -19.95 -4.49 13.36
C LEU A 15 -18.60 -4.25 14.02
N LEU A 16 -17.67 -5.20 13.83
CA LEU A 16 -16.28 -5.04 14.18
C LEU A 16 -15.76 -3.86 13.35
N HIS A 17 -15.53 -2.73 14.02
CA HIS A 17 -14.79 -1.62 13.44
C HIS A 17 -13.33 -2.08 13.30
N THR A 18 -12.97 -2.58 12.12
CA THR A 18 -11.57 -2.88 11.79
C THR A 18 -10.82 -1.56 11.69
N ARG A 19 -10.01 -1.27 12.71
CA ARG A 19 -9.20 -0.05 12.83
C ARG A 19 -8.01 -0.14 11.88
N CYS A 20 -7.96 0.70 10.84
CA CYS A 20 -6.83 0.75 9.93
C CYS A 20 -5.65 1.49 10.59
N PRO A 21 -4.43 0.92 10.67
CA PRO A 21 -3.19 1.70 10.84
C PRO A 21 -3.12 2.85 9.82
N ILE A 22 -2.54 3.99 10.20
CA ILE A 22 -2.05 4.93 9.20
C ILE A 22 -0.73 4.36 8.76
N CYS A 23 -0.72 3.97 7.49
CA CYS A 23 0.43 3.43 6.80
C CYS A 23 1.03 4.60 6.04
N CYS A 24 2.32 4.83 6.24
CA CYS A 24 3.04 5.95 5.64
C CYS A 24 4.04 5.38 4.66
N ILE A 25 4.06 5.87 3.42
CA ILE A 25 4.95 5.33 2.40
C ILE A 25 6.43 5.45 2.79
N VAL A 26 6.83 6.57 3.42
CA VAL A 26 8.19 6.80 3.93
C VAL A 26 8.33 6.13 5.28
N PRO A 27 9.14 5.05 5.39
CA PRO A 27 9.31 4.35 6.65
C PRO A 27 10.01 5.23 7.70
N PRO A 28 9.68 5.09 9.00
CA PRO A 28 10.29 5.89 10.06
C PRO A 28 11.82 5.89 10.05
N HIS A 29 12.45 4.73 9.79
CA HIS A 29 13.90 4.60 9.81
C HIS A 29 14.60 5.50 8.79
N MET A 30 13.99 5.79 7.64
CA MET A 30 14.59 6.72 6.67
C MET A 30 14.62 8.14 7.22
N LEU A 31 13.51 8.62 7.79
CA LEU A 31 13.43 9.95 8.39
C LEU A 31 14.32 10.07 9.63
N GLU A 32 14.49 8.99 10.39
CA GLU A 32 15.44 8.91 11.51
C GLU A 32 16.89 9.05 11.01
N HIS A 33 17.25 8.41 9.89
CA HIS A 33 18.56 8.61 9.25
C HIS A 33 18.76 10.06 8.81
N VAL A 34 17.74 10.71 8.21
CA VAL A 34 17.79 12.12 7.84
C VAL A 34 17.95 13.02 9.07
N ALA A 35 17.23 12.73 10.17
CA ALA A 35 17.30 13.48 11.41
C ALA A 35 18.70 13.44 12.06
N VAL A 36 19.45 12.35 11.85
CA VAL A 36 20.82 12.20 12.35
C VAL A 36 21.85 12.80 11.37
N ASN A 37 21.73 12.51 10.07
CA ASN A 37 22.80 12.74 9.09
C ASN A 37 22.57 13.96 8.19
N GLY A 38 21.34 14.45 8.09
CA GLY A 38 20.98 15.57 7.22
C GLY A 38 21.57 16.92 7.68
N ASN A 39 21.44 17.93 6.82
CA ASN A 39 21.74 19.32 7.17
C ASN A 39 20.69 19.87 8.17
N PRO A 40 20.90 21.04 8.82
CA PRO A 40 19.96 21.57 9.82
C PRO A 40 18.51 21.71 9.34
N GLN A 41 18.31 22.01 8.05
CA GLN A 41 16.99 22.19 7.46
C GLN A 41 16.31 20.85 7.20
N GLN A 42 17.03 19.89 6.60
CA GLN A 42 16.59 18.50 6.40
C GLN A 42 16.20 17.85 7.73
N ARG A 43 17.01 18.01 8.78
CA ARG A 43 16.68 17.51 10.12
C ARG A 43 15.37 18.08 10.64
N SER A 44 15.16 19.39 10.48
CA SER A 44 13.93 20.05 10.91
C SER A 44 12.70 19.51 10.19
N TRP A 45 12.79 19.29 8.88
CA TRP A 45 11.70 18.70 8.09
C TRP A 45 11.44 17.26 8.46
N ALA A 46 12.48 16.43 8.61
CA ALA A 46 12.34 15.04 9.04
C ALA A 46 11.65 14.93 10.42
N PHE A 47 12.05 15.73 11.41
CA PHE A 47 11.38 15.76 12.71
C PHE A 47 9.93 16.24 12.62
N HIS A 48 9.64 17.22 11.77
CA HIS A 48 8.27 17.67 11.54
C HIS A 48 7.41 16.53 10.96
N THR A 49 7.89 15.85 9.93
CA THR A 49 7.22 14.73 9.27
C THR A 49 6.98 13.56 10.23
N LEU A 50 7.99 13.18 11.02
CA LEU A 50 7.87 12.13 12.05
C LEU A 50 6.80 12.49 13.09
N ASN A 51 6.79 13.74 13.58
CA ASN A 51 5.82 14.19 14.58
C ASN A 51 4.40 14.19 14.04
N VAL A 52 4.18 14.68 12.81
CA VAL A 52 2.87 14.69 12.16
C VAL A 52 2.38 13.25 11.94
N SER A 53 3.24 12.37 11.43
CA SER A 53 2.93 10.94 11.24
C SER A 53 2.51 10.28 12.55
N ALA A 54 3.22 10.54 13.65
CA ALA A 54 2.87 10.03 14.98
C ALA A 54 1.54 10.58 15.52
N GLN A 55 1.23 11.86 15.29
CA GLN A 55 -0.05 12.46 15.70
C GLN A 55 -1.23 11.81 15.00
N PHE A 56 -1.09 11.54 13.70
CA PHE A 56 -2.08 10.82 12.92
C PHE A 56 -2.29 9.41 13.46
N GLN A 57 -1.20 8.72 13.85
CA GLN A 57 -1.32 7.43 14.51
C GLN A 57 -2.09 7.48 15.84
N GLY A 58 -1.97 8.58 16.61
CA GLY A 58 -2.64 8.77 17.89
C GLY A 58 -4.09 9.29 17.86
N ARG A 59 -4.52 10.05 16.83
CA ARG A 59 -5.84 10.74 16.78
C ARG A 59 -7.05 9.85 16.45
N ARG A 60 -6.87 8.55 16.22
CA ARG A 60 -7.90 7.61 15.71
C ARG A 60 -8.94 7.11 16.74
N ASN A 61 -9.35 7.93 17.70
CA ASN A 61 -10.36 7.54 18.70
C ASN A 61 -11.81 7.91 18.37
N VAL A 62 -12.10 8.76 17.38
CA VAL A 62 -13.50 9.15 17.07
C VAL A 62 -13.66 9.57 15.62
N VAL A 63 -14.15 8.69 14.73
CA VAL A 63 -15.00 9.08 13.58
C VAL A 63 -15.93 7.91 13.27
N GLY A 64 -17.23 8.19 13.19
CA GLY A 64 -18.27 7.26 12.72
C GLY A 64 -18.71 7.65 11.31
N ASN A 65 -18.96 6.66 10.46
CA ASN A 65 -19.29 6.86 9.05
C ASN A 65 -20.74 7.31 8.85
N ILE A 66 -20.95 8.28 7.95
CA ILE A 66 -22.24 8.54 7.30
C ILE A 66 -22.16 7.95 5.90
N SER A 67 -22.98 6.93 5.61
CA SER A 67 -23.08 6.30 4.30
C SER A 67 -24.07 7.05 3.40
N PHE A 68 -23.62 7.47 2.22
CA PHE A 68 -24.50 7.69 1.07
C PHE A 68 -24.40 6.47 0.16
N SER A 69 -25.53 5.87 -0.22
CA SER A 69 -25.55 4.75 -1.17
C SER A 69 -25.31 5.26 -2.58
N PRO A 70 -24.20 4.88 -3.23
CA PRO A 70 -23.95 5.29 -4.60
C PRO A 70 -24.52 4.29 -5.63
N SER A 71 -24.64 4.74 -6.88
CA SER A 71 -24.80 3.86 -8.05
C SER A 71 -23.61 2.89 -8.17
N PRO A 72 -23.85 1.58 -8.45
CA PRO A 72 -22.78 0.61 -8.65
C PRO A 72 -21.91 0.94 -9.88
N GLY A 73 -20.58 0.76 -9.76
CA GLY A 73 -19.66 0.75 -10.91
C GLY A 73 -19.20 2.08 -11.48
N GLU A 74 -19.51 3.22 -10.85
CA GLU A 74 -19.02 4.53 -11.30
C GLU A 74 -17.77 4.95 -10.50
N LYS A 75 -16.63 5.06 -11.22
CA LYS A 75 -15.41 5.70 -10.75
C LYS A 75 -15.70 7.15 -10.35
N ARG A 76 -15.31 7.55 -9.13
CA ARG A 76 -15.46 8.92 -8.64
C ARG A 76 -14.24 9.37 -7.86
N ARG A 77 -13.58 10.39 -8.38
CA ARG A 77 -12.39 11.00 -7.79
C ARG A 77 -12.64 12.45 -7.45
N THR A 78 -12.10 12.88 -6.32
CA THR A 78 -12.16 14.27 -5.88
C THR A 78 -10.83 14.66 -5.27
N ILE A 79 -10.19 15.66 -5.88
CA ILE A 79 -8.90 16.17 -5.46
C ILE A 79 -9.09 17.51 -4.74
N TYR A 80 -8.49 17.59 -3.57
CA TYR A 80 -8.47 18.76 -2.71
C TYR A 80 -7.05 19.30 -2.58
N ASP A 81 -6.95 20.58 -2.28
CA ASP A 81 -5.71 21.30 -2.03
C ASP A 81 -5.70 21.81 -0.58
N ALA A 82 -4.71 21.37 0.20
CA ALA A 82 -4.51 21.82 1.57
C ALA A 82 -3.78 23.17 1.67
N LYS A 83 -3.26 23.69 0.56
CA LYS A 83 -2.57 24.99 0.44
C LYS A 83 -1.39 25.13 1.40
N ASN A 84 -0.60 24.07 1.54
CA ASN A 84 0.48 23.93 2.52
C ASN A 84 0.01 23.94 3.99
N GLY A 85 -1.30 23.92 4.22
CA GLY A 85 -1.89 23.71 5.53
C GLY A 85 -1.97 22.23 5.90
N GLN A 86 -2.40 21.95 7.12
CA GLN A 86 -2.60 20.59 7.64
C GLN A 86 -4.07 20.23 7.87
N GLN A 87 -5.00 21.11 7.45
CA GLN A 87 -6.43 20.90 7.58
C GLN A 87 -6.94 20.07 6.40
N LEU A 88 -7.56 18.93 6.70
CA LEU A 88 -8.15 18.02 5.70
C LEU A 88 -9.68 18.22 5.60
N PRO A 89 -10.30 17.95 4.44
CA PRO A 89 -9.63 17.64 3.15
C PRO A 89 -9.06 18.88 2.45
N GLY A 90 -9.37 20.10 2.89
CA GLY A 90 -8.93 21.34 2.22
C GLY A 90 -9.95 21.85 1.21
N THR A 91 -9.49 22.53 0.15
CA THR A 91 -10.36 23.13 -0.88
C THR A 91 -10.49 22.20 -2.08
N LEU A 92 -11.70 21.90 -2.55
CA LEU A 92 -11.89 21.10 -3.78
C LEU A 92 -11.29 21.85 -4.98
N VAL A 93 -10.43 21.17 -5.73
CA VAL A 93 -9.73 21.74 -6.92
C VAL A 93 -9.96 20.94 -8.20
N ARG A 94 -10.38 19.67 -8.11
CA ARG A 94 -10.77 18.86 -9.29
C ARG A 94 -11.74 17.75 -8.91
N GLY A 95 -12.88 17.67 -9.59
CA GLY A 95 -13.88 16.61 -9.44
C GLY A 95 -13.88 15.61 -10.61
N GLU A 96 -14.75 14.60 -10.51
CA GLU A 96 -14.91 13.61 -11.58
C GLU A 96 -15.46 14.27 -12.85
N GLY A 97 -14.75 14.10 -13.98
CA GLY A 97 -15.13 14.68 -15.27
C GLY A 97 -14.67 16.12 -15.49
N ASP A 98 -14.09 16.77 -14.47
CA ASP A 98 -13.54 18.12 -14.62
C ASP A 98 -12.29 18.13 -15.52
N PRO A 99 -12.05 19.22 -16.27
CA PRO A 99 -10.85 19.35 -17.09
C PRO A 99 -9.57 19.28 -16.26
N PRO A 100 -8.42 18.97 -16.87
CA PRO A 100 -7.13 19.01 -16.19
C PRO A 100 -6.86 20.35 -15.49
N SER A 101 -6.27 20.27 -14.30
CA SER A 101 -5.76 21.43 -13.56
C SER A 101 -4.48 21.97 -14.20
N THR A 102 -4.15 23.23 -13.91
CA THR A 102 -2.80 23.76 -14.21
C THR A 102 -1.75 23.26 -13.21
N ASP A 103 -2.18 22.71 -12.08
CA ASP A 103 -1.33 22.08 -11.07
C ASP A 103 -1.05 20.62 -11.43
N GLU A 104 0.22 20.27 -11.56
CA GLU A 104 0.67 18.92 -11.92
C GLU A 104 0.34 17.89 -10.82
N ALA A 105 0.49 18.24 -9.54
CA ALA A 105 0.22 17.31 -8.44
C ALA A 105 -1.27 16.92 -8.39
N VAL A 106 -2.15 17.87 -8.69
CA VAL A 106 -3.60 17.62 -8.80
C VAL A 106 -3.90 16.63 -9.92
N ASN A 107 -3.22 16.77 -11.07
CA ASN A 107 -3.44 15.87 -12.21
C ASN A 107 -2.89 14.47 -11.94
N GLU A 108 -1.68 14.38 -11.41
CA GLU A 108 -1.05 13.12 -11.03
C GLU A 108 -1.89 12.34 -10.02
N ALA A 109 -2.37 13.00 -8.95
CA ALA A 109 -3.26 12.37 -7.97
C ALA A 109 -4.57 11.87 -8.60
N TYR A 110 -5.19 12.69 -9.46
CA TYR A 110 -6.42 12.33 -10.17
C TYR A 110 -6.25 11.12 -11.10
N ASP A 111 -5.17 11.11 -11.87
CA ASP A 111 -4.93 10.08 -12.87
C ASP A 111 -4.51 8.76 -12.21
N ALA A 112 -3.65 8.81 -11.19
CA ALA A 112 -3.19 7.63 -10.45
C ALA A 112 -4.29 6.98 -9.60
N ALA A 113 -5.13 7.77 -8.93
CA ALA A 113 -6.31 7.25 -8.25
C ALA A 113 -7.26 6.55 -9.24
N GLY A 114 -7.38 7.12 -10.45
CA GLY A 114 -8.17 6.53 -11.53
C GLY A 114 -7.61 5.20 -12.03
N ALA A 115 -6.32 5.15 -12.32
CA ALA A 115 -5.64 3.93 -12.74
C ALA A 115 -5.71 2.83 -11.66
N THR A 116 -5.69 3.22 -10.38
CA THR A 116 -5.88 2.27 -9.27
C THR A 116 -7.28 1.69 -9.26
N TYR A 117 -8.31 2.54 -9.39
CA TYR A 117 -9.70 2.08 -9.54
C TYR A 117 -9.82 1.12 -10.73
N ASP A 118 -9.26 1.48 -11.88
CA ASP A 118 -9.40 0.72 -13.12
C ASP A 118 -8.72 -0.66 -13.02
N LEU A 119 -7.57 -0.79 -12.35
CA LEU A 119 -6.99 -2.11 -12.05
C LEU A 119 -7.97 -2.98 -11.25
N TYR A 120 -8.46 -2.46 -10.12
CA TYR A 120 -9.34 -3.21 -9.23
C TYR A 120 -10.68 -3.57 -9.89
N TYR A 121 -11.26 -2.65 -10.63
CA TYR A 121 -12.54 -2.86 -11.30
C TYR A 121 -12.40 -3.81 -12.49
N GLU A 122 -11.48 -3.56 -13.42
CA GLU A 122 -11.40 -4.31 -14.67
C GLU A 122 -10.78 -5.71 -14.49
N VAL A 123 -9.82 -5.87 -13.57
CA VAL A 123 -9.07 -7.14 -13.42
C VAL A 123 -9.62 -8.00 -12.29
N PHE A 124 -10.09 -7.37 -11.22
CA PHE A 124 -10.50 -8.04 -9.99
C PHE A 124 -11.99 -7.93 -9.69
N GLU A 125 -12.76 -7.29 -10.59
CA GLU A 125 -14.21 -7.09 -10.48
C GLU A 125 -14.61 -6.43 -9.14
N ARG A 126 -13.72 -5.60 -8.60
CA ARG A 126 -13.90 -4.90 -7.32
C ARG A 126 -14.36 -3.48 -7.54
N ASN A 127 -15.47 -3.07 -6.94
CA ASN A 127 -15.96 -1.70 -7.05
C ASN A 127 -15.35 -0.79 -5.97
N SER A 128 -14.19 -0.18 -6.28
CA SER A 128 -13.44 0.71 -5.37
C SER A 128 -12.86 0.02 -4.12
N ILE A 129 -12.36 0.83 -3.18
CA ILE A 129 -11.61 0.39 -2.00
C ILE A 129 -12.44 -0.49 -1.06
N ASP A 130 -13.73 -0.21 -0.89
CA ASP A 130 -14.64 -0.92 0.02
C ASP A 130 -15.55 -1.94 -0.68
N ASP A 131 -15.32 -2.18 -1.96
CA ASP A 131 -16.16 -2.97 -2.87
C ASP A 131 -17.62 -2.47 -3.01
N LYS A 132 -17.88 -1.22 -2.62
CA LYS A 132 -19.21 -0.58 -2.65
C LYS A 132 -19.18 0.78 -3.34
N GLY A 133 -18.11 1.09 -4.07
CA GLY A 133 -17.96 2.32 -4.81
C GLY A 133 -17.57 3.52 -3.94
N LEU A 134 -16.79 3.31 -2.87
CA LEU A 134 -16.19 4.41 -2.09
C LEU A 134 -15.59 5.46 -3.02
N ARG A 135 -15.88 6.74 -2.75
CA ARG A 135 -15.28 7.85 -3.48
C ARG A 135 -13.78 7.92 -3.17
N LEU A 136 -12.96 8.15 -4.19
CA LEU A 136 -11.51 8.29 -4.04
C LEU A 136 -11.17 9.76 -3.77
N ASP A 137 -11.11 10.11 -2.49
CA ASP A 137 -10.70 11.43 -2.03
C ASP A 137 -9.18 11.51 -1.87
N SER A 138 -8.61 12.62 -2.31
CA SER A 138 -7.17 12.86 -2.30
C SER A 138 -6.88 14.32 -1.98
N THR A 139 -5.94 14.58 -1.08
CA THR A 139 -5.50 15.93 -0.72
C THR A 139 -4.03 16.12 -1.07
N VAL A 140 -3.73 17.09 -1.93
CA VAL A 140 -2.37 17.51 -2.30
C VAL A 140 -1.90 18.73 -1.50
N HIS A 141 -0.61 19.05 -1.59
CA HIS A 141 0.05 20.18 -0.91
C HIS A 141 -0.17 20.16 0.61
N TYR A 142 -0.09 18.97 1.20
CA TYR A 142 -0.24 18.79 2.63
C TYR A 142 1.02 19.21 3.38
N GLY A 143 0.90 20.20 4.26
CA GLY A 143 2.02 20.75 5.01
C GLY A 143 3.06 21.44 4.13
N VAL A 144 4.16 21.87 4.75
CA VAL A 144 5.28 22.51 4.06
C VAL A 144 6.44 21.52 4.03
N LYS A 145 6.91 21.17 2.82
CA LYS A 145 8.07 20.26 2.64
C LYS A 145 7.87 18.95 3.41
N TYR A 146 6.66 18.41 3.31
CA TYR A 146 6.26 17.20 4.01
C TYR A 146 6.75 15.98 3.23
N ASP A 147 7.66 15.21 3.83
CA ASP A 147 8.30 14.05 3.21
C ASP A 147 7.50 12.77 3.44
N ASN A 148 6.22 12.78 3.10
CA ASN A 148 5.39 11.58 3.18
C ASN A 148 4.11 11.64 2.33
N ALA A 149 3.52 10.46 2.14
CA ALA A 149 2.14 10.27 1.74
C ALA A 149 1.52 9.15 2.60
N PHE A 150 0.19 9.17 2.78
CA PHE A 150 -0.48 8.16 3.60
C PHE A 150 -1.98 8.07 3.32
N TRP A 151 -2.53 6.86 3.46
CA TRP A 151 -3.97 6.63 3.64
C TRP A 151 -4.36 6.85 5.11
N ASN A 152 -5.31 7.75 5.37
CA ASN A 152 -5.69 8.09 6.74
C ASN A 152 -6.88 7.27 7.31
N GLY A 153 -7.45 6.37 6.51
CA GLY A 153 -8.68 5.63 6.82
C GLY A 153 -9.87 6.05 5.96
N ASP A 154 -9.88 7.29 5.44
CA ASP A 154 -10.98 7.88 4.67
C ASP A 154 -10.52 8.48 3.32
N GLN A 155 -9.30 9.04 3.26
CA GLN A 155 -8.76 9.69 2.06
C GLN A 155 -7.24 9.57 1.98
N MET A 156 -6.72 9.85 0.78
CA MET A 156 -5.29 10.00 0.54
C MET A 156 -4.79 11.40 0.85
N VAL A 157 -3.56 11.49 1.37
CA VAL A 157 -2.87 12.75 1.66
C VAL A 157 -1.44 12.69 1.12
N TYR A 158 -1.02 13.75 0.42
CA TYR A 158 0.29 13.83 -0.24
C TYR A 158 1.04 15.09 0.17
N GLY A 159 2.29 14.91 0.61
CA GLY A 159 3.25 15.99 0.72
C GLY A 159 3.95 16.29 -0.61
N ASP A 160 4.50 17.50 -0.70
CA ASP A 160 5.26 17.96 -1.87
C ASP A 160 6.73 17.54 -1.85
N GLY A 161 7.18 16.91 -0.75
CA GLY A 161 8.59 16.61 -0.52
C GLY A 161 9.44 17.86 -0.25
N ASP A 162 10.64 17.64 0.27
CA ASP A 162 11.60 18.70 0.55
C ASP A 162 12.21 19.32 -0.73
N GLY A 163 12.26 18.57 -1.83
CA GLY A 163 12.96 18.90 -3.08
C GLY A 163 14.47 18.68 -3.04
N GLU A 164 15.01 18.20 -1.91
CA GLU A 164 16.44 17.89 -1.71
C GLU A 164 16.70 16.38 -1.61
N LEU A 165 15.82 15.66 -0.92
CA LEU A 165 15.81 14.22 -0.76
C LEU A 165 14.62 13.59 -1.48
N PHE A 166 13.44 14.19 -1.35
CA PHE A 166 12.19 13.69 -1.92
C PHE A 166 11.55 14.73 -2.83
N GLN A 167 11.08 14.27 -4.00
CA GLN A 167 10.18 15.02 -4.86
C GLN A 167 8.73 14.88 -4.35
N ARG A 168 7.78 15.54 -5.03
CA ARG A 168 6.35 15.39 -4.74
C ARG A 168 5.90 13.93 -4.81
N PHE A 169 5.13 13.50 -3.82
CA PHE A 169 4.74 12.09 -3.69
C PHE A 169 3.72 11.65 -4.74
N THR A 170 2.99 12.60 -5.35
CA THR A 170 2.04 12.32 -6.44
C THR A 170 2.71 11.81 -7.72
N LYS A 171 4.01 12.09 -7.90
CA LYS A 171 4.78 11.70 -9.09
C LYS A 171 4.86 10.18 -9.29
N CYS A 172 4.75 9.41 -8.21
CA CYS A 172 4.91 7.95 -8.22
C CYS A 172 3.54 7.28 -8.13
N ILE A 173 3.03 6.80 -9.27
CA ILE A 173 1.73 6.13 -9.33
C ILE A 173 1.62 4.89 -8.42
N ASP A 174 2.72 4.15 -8.28
CA ASP A 174 2.82 2.98 -7.42
C ASP A 174 2.71 3.34 -5.93
N ILE A 175 3.14 4.54 -5.51
CA ILE A 175 2.89 5.03 -4.15
C ILE A 175 1.39 5.25 -3.94
N ILE A 176 0.70 5.86 -4.92
CA ILE A 176 -0.75 6.09 -4.81
C ILE A 176 -1.51 4.76 -4.79
N GLY A 177 -1.13 3.81 -5.66
CA GLY A 177 -1.70 2.46 -5.67
C GLY A 177 -1.42 1.70 -4.37
N HIS A 178 -0.22 1.83 -3.80
CA HIS A 178 0.17 1.25 -2.51
C HIS A 178 -0.75 1.76 -1.39
N GLU A 179 -0.90 3.08 -1.28
CA GLU A 179 -1.68 3.67 -0.19
C GLU A 179 -3.17 3.33 -0.27
N LEU A 180 -3.76 3.38 -1.47
CA LEU A 180 -5.13 2.94 -1.68
C LEU A 180 -5.32 1.44 -1.39
N THR A 181 -4.29 0.63 -1.60
CA THR A 181 -4.32 -0.81 -1.29
C THR A 181 -4.36 -1.10 0.21
N HIS A 182 -3.82 -0.22 1.06
CA HIS A 182 -4.05 -0.35 2.51
C HIS A 182 -5.54 -0.27 2.84
N GLY A 183 -6.29 0.60 2.16
CA GLY A 183 -7.74 0.65 2.25
C GLY A 183 -8.39 -0.67 1.82
N VAL A 184 -7.95 -1.29 0.72
CA VAL A 184 -8.47 -2.61 0.31
C VAL A 184 -8.18 -3.67 1.39
N THR A 185 -6.96 -3.70 1.91
CA THR A 185 -6.58 -4.61 3.01
C THR A 185 -7.44 -4.41 4.26
N GLN A 186 -7.81 -3.16 4.59
CA GLN A 186 -8.69 -2.82 5.71
C GLN A 186 -10.11 -3.43 5.56
N TYR A 187 -10.67 -3.41 4.36
CA TYR A 187 -12.02 -3.95 4.10
C TYR A 187 -12.04 -5.47 3.88
N GLU A 188 -10.88 -6.09 3.68
CA GLU A 188 -10.73 -7.54 3.45
C GLU A 188 -10.12 -8.29 4.65
N ALA A 189 -8.87 -8.76 4.53
CA ALA A 189 -8.21 -9.56 5.57
C ALA A 189 -8.00 -8.80 6.90
N GLY A 190 -7.95 -7.46 6.85
CA GLY A 190 -7.70 -6.62 8.02
C GLY A 190 -6.38 -6.95 8.70
N LEU A 191 -5.31 -7.17 7.91
CA LEU A 191 -3.98 -7.56 8.41
C LEU A 191 -3.48 -6.58 9.47
N GLN A 192 -3.19 -7.10 10.66
CA GLN A 192 -2.69 -6.31 11.78
C GLN A 192 -1.37 -5.65 11.39
N TYR A 193 -1.19 -4.38 11.71
CA TYR A 193 0.02 -3.63 11.36
C TYR A 193 1.14 -3.79 12.37
N TYR A 194 1.58 -5.04 12.55
CA TYR A 194 2.65 -5.40 13.48
C TYR A 194 3.26 -6.73 13.08
N GLY A 195 4.59 -6.84 13.11
CA GLY A 195 5.32 -8.07 12.78
C GLY A 195 5.01 -8.61 11.38
N GLU A 196 4.96 -9.94 11.21
CA GLU A 196 4.69 -10.56 9.90
C GLU A 196 3.33 -10.19 9.29
N PRO A 197 2.20 -10.10 10.03
CA PRO A 197 0.96 -9.59 9.48
C PRO A 197 1.10 -8.17 8.91
N GLY A 198 1.88 -7.31 9.58
CA GLY A 198 2.12 -5.94 9.13
C GLY A 198 3.04 -5.89 7.90
N ALA A 199 4.08 -6.73 7.88
CA ALA A 199 4.93 -6.88 6.71
C ALA A 199 4.19 -7.48 5.51
N LEU A 200 3.19 -8.34 5.73
CA LEU A 200 2.26 -8.74 4.67
C LEU A 200 1.39 -7.56 4.23
N ASN A 201 0.85 -6.76 5.16
CA ASN A 201 0.05 -5.58 4.82
C ASN A 201 0.83 -4.64 3.87
N GLU A 202 2.06 -4.29 4.25
CA GLU A 202 3.00 -3.53 3.41
C GLU A 202 3.29 -4.19 2.06
N SER A 203 3.55 -5.50 2.06
CA SER A 203 3.88 -6.23 0.84
C SER A 203 2.71 -6.31 -0.13
N PHE A 204 1.49 -6.52 0.36
CA PHE A 204 0.31 -6.49 -0.49
C PHE A 204 0.10 -5.10 -1.11
N SER A 205 0.36 -4.03 -0.35
CA SER A 205 0.36 -2.67 -0.89
C SER A 205 1.42 -2.44 -1.97
N ASP A 206 2.67 -2.88 -1.76
CA ASP A 206 3.73 -2.83 -2.78
C ASP A 206 3.38 -3.65 -4.04
N VAL A 207 2.80 -4.83 -3.87
CA VAL A 207 2.34 -5.71 -4.96
C VAL A 207 1.32 -4.97 -5.82
N PHE A 208 0.22 -4.50 -5.24
CA PHE A 208 -0.84 -3.88 -6.02
C PHE A 208 -0.44 -2.49 -6.56
N GLY A 209 0.36 -1.70 -5.82
CA GLY A 209 0.97 -0.48 -6.35
C GLY A 209 1.82 -0.74 -7.59
N SER A 210 2.65 -1.78 -7.56
CA SER A 210 3.43 -2.21 -8.72
C SER A 210 2.54 -2.68 -9.88
N LEU A 211 1.48 -3.43 -9.60
CA LEU A 211 0.54 -3.89 -10.63
C LEU A 211 -0.23 -2.72 -11.29
N VAL A 212 -0.57 -1.67 -10.53
CA VAL A 212 -1.17 -0.44 -11.11
C VAL A 212 -0.21 0.19 -12.10
N LYS A 213 1.06 0.38 -11.69
CA LYS A 213 2.11 0.94 -12.55
C LYS A 213 2.33 0.11 -13.81
N GLN A 214 2.42 -1.22 -13.67
CA GLN A 214 2.61 -2.14 -14.79
C GLN A 214 1.42 -2.14 -15.75
N LYS A 215 0.18 -2.14 -15.24
CA LYS A 215 -1.03 -2.09 -16.09
C LYS A 215 -1.10 -0.77 -16.85
N LEU A 216 -0.82 0.36 -16.19
CA LEU A 216 -0.82 1.67 -16.86
C LEU A 216 0.26 1.75 -17.95
N LYS A 217 1.47 1.24 -17.68
CA LYS A 217 2.58 1.22 -18.64
C LYS A 217 2.47 0.07 -19.66
N ASN A 218 1.45 -0.80 -19.56
CA ASN A 218 1.27 -2.01 -20.35
C ASN A 218 2.53 -2.90 -20.38
N GLN A 219 3.08 -3.20 -19.21
CA GLN A 219 4.32 -3.95 -19.04
C GLN A 219 4.06 -5.39 -18.60
N THR A 220 4.76 -6.34 -19.22
CA THR A 220 4.87 -7.72 -18.71
C THR A 220 5.80 -7.79 -17.49
N ALA A 221 5.75 -8.90 -16.75
CA ALA A 221 6.52 -9.10 -15.52
C ALA A 221 8.05 -8.97 -15.73
N ASP A 222 8.56 -9.36 -16.90
CA ASP A 222 9.99 -9.25 -17.28
C ASP A 222 10.41 -7.84 -17.73
N GLN A 223 9.45 -6.97 -18.05
CA GLN A 223 9.69 -5.58 -18.46
C GLN A 223 9.59 -4.58 -17.30
N ALA A 224 8.85 -4.95 -16.25
CA ALA A 224 8.58 -4.09 -15.11
C ALA A 224 9.86 -3.75 -14.32
N ASP A 225 9.93 -2.53 -13.79
CA ASP A 225 11.08 -2.09 -12.99
C ASP A 225 11.15 -2.78 -11.62
N TRP A 226 10.00 -3.11 -11.02
CA TRP A 226 9.84 -3.68 -9.68
C TRP A 226 10.42 -2.80 -8.57
N ILE A 227 10.37 -1.49 -8.76
CA ILE A 227 10.84 -0.47 -7.81
C ILE A 227 9.65 0.31 -7.27
N ILE A 228 9.58 0.42 -5.95
CA ILE A 228 8.60 1.27 -5.27
C ILE A 228 9.20 2.68 -5.14
N GLY A 229 8.47 3.69 -5.58
CA GLY A 229 8.88 5.10 -5.55
C GLY A 229 9.95 5.43 -6.59
N GLU A 230 9.92 4.79 -7.78
CA GLU A 230 10.82 5.14 -8.89
C GLU A 230 10.64 6.62 -9.27
N GLY A 231 11.72 7.40 -9.18
CA GLY A 231 11.70 8.83 -9.48
C GLY A 231 11.21 9.72 -8.33
N LEU A 232 10.91 9.16 -7.15
CA LEU A 232 10.64 9.95 -5.95
C LEU A 232 11.90 10.66 -5.43
N LEU A 233 13.02 9.95 -5.41
CA LEU A 233 14.26 10.50 -4.87
C LEU A 233 14.76 11.66 -5.75
N ALA A 234 15.19 12.75 -5.11
CA ALA A 234 15.64 13.95 -5.79
C ALA A 234 17.01 13.75 -6.48
N PRO A 235 17.35 14.56 -7.51
CA PRO A 235 18.66 14.49 -8.16
C PRO A 235 19.80 14.65 -7.14
N GLY A 236 20.74 13.70 -7.16
CA GLY A 236 21.89 13.68 -6.25
C GLY A 236 21.76 12.70 -5.09
N VAL A 237 20.57 12.21 -4.79
CA VAL A 237 20.34 11.12 -3.84
C VAL A 237 20.78 9.78 -4.44
N LYS A 238 21.53 8.98 -3.69
CA LYS A 238 22.01 7.65 -4.13
C LYS A 238 20.96 6.56 -3.91
N GLY A 239 19.99 6.49 -4.81
CA GLY A 239 19.01 5.41 -4.83
C GLY A 239 18.19 5.40 -6.11
N ILE A 240 17.45 4.32 -6.32
CA ILE A 240 16.53 4.13 -7.45
C ILE A 240 15.06 4.26 -7.04
N GLY A 241 14.78 4.19 -5.75
CA GLY A 241 13.46 4.26 -5.13
C GLY A 241 13.57 3.98 -3.63
N ILE A 242 12.43 3.79 -2.96
CA ILE A 242 12.40 3.51 -1.52
C ILE A 242 12.51 2.02 -1.21
N ARG A 243 12.10 1.15 -2.13
CA ARG A 243 12.19 -0.32 -2.01
C ARG A 243 12.37 -0.97 -3.37
N SER A 244 12.95 -2.16 -3.40
CA SER A 244 13.00 -3.01 -4.60
C SER A 244 12.35 -4.35 -4.32
N MET A 245 11.30 -4.69 -5.08
CA MET A 245 10.66 -6.00 -4.96
C MET A 245 11.53 -7.11 -5.57
N LYS A 246 12.32 -6.82 -6.60
CA LYS A 246 13.19 -7.80 -7.26
C LYS A 246 14.54 -8.02 -6.56
N ALA A 247 14.98 -7.06 -5.75
CA ALA A 247 16.22 -7.12 -4.99
C ALA A 247 16.12 -6.32 -3.68
N PRO A 248 15.37 -6.81 -2.67
CA PRO A 248 15.26 -6.12 -1.37
C PRO A 248 16.64 -5.86 -0.75
N GLY A 249 16.84 -4.67 -0.19
CA GLY A 249 18.12 -4.25 0.39
C GLY A 249 19.04 -3.51 -0.57
N THR A 250 18.58 -3.22 -1.80
CA THR A 250 19.39 -2.55 -2.84
C THR A 250 18.75 -1.27 -3.41
N ALA A 251 17.64 -0.78 -2.85
CA ALA A 251 16.94 0.38 -3.41
C ALA A 251 17.72 1.68 -3.23
N TYR A 252 18.47 1.83 -2.14
CA TYR A 252 19.29 3.01 -1.84
C TYR A 252 20.47 2.67 -0.92
N ASP A 253 21.53 3.46 -1.06
CA ASP A 253 22.72 3.49 -0.19
C ASP A 253 23.30 4.91 -0.23
N ASP A 254 22.70 5.78 0.59
CA ASP A 254 22.91 7.22 0.59
C ASP A 254 23.40 7.72 1.95
N PRO A 255 24.36 8.67 2.01
CA PRO A 255 24.88 9.18 3.28
C PRO A 255 23.83 9.82 4.19
N VAL A 256 22.73 10.35 3.63
CA VAL A 256 21.67 11.05 4.36
C VAL A 256 20.49 10.12 4.62
N LEU A 257 20.02 9.36 3.62
CA LEU A 257 18.91 8.42 3.78
C LEU A 257 19.29 7.12 4.50
N GLY A 258 20.58 6.80 4.57
CA GLY A 258 21.08 5.51 5.05
C GLY A 258 21.08 4.46 3.93
N LYS A 259 21.01 3.19 4.33
CA LYS A 259 21.00 2.05 3.42
C LYS A 259 19.69 1.28 3.56
N ASP A 260 19.15 0.80 2.44
CA ASP A 260 17.98 -0.08 2.40
C ASP A 260 18.18 -1.31 3.32
N PRO A 261 17.38 -1.44 4.40
CA PRO A 261 17.56 -2.50 5.39
C PRO A 261 16.81 -3.80 5.04
N GLN A 262 16.06 -3.85 3.93
CA GLN A 262 15.15 -4.95 3.68
C GLN A 262 15.87 -6.29 3.44
N PRO A 263 15.53 -7.36 4.19
CA PRO A 263 16.02 -8.70 3.87
C PRO A 263 15.26 -9.29 2.68
N ALA A 264 15.98 -10.02 1.83
CA ALA A 264 15.39 -10.81 0.74
C ALA A 264 15.04 -12.26 1.16
N HIS A 265 15.39 -12.67 2.38
CA HIS A 265 15.23 -14.05 2.85
C HIS A 265 14.96 -14.12 4.36
N MET A 266 14.16 -15.11 4.78
CA MET A 266 13.80 -15.38 6.18
C MET A 266 14.96 -15.56 7.16
N ARG A 267 16.17 -15.86 6.68
CA ARG A 267 17.35 -16.09 7.54
C ARG A 267 17.85 -14.77 8.14
N ASP A 268 17.60 -13.68 7.44
CA ASP A 268 18.03 -12.32 7.76
C ASP A 268 16.84 -11.48 8.26
N LYS A 269 15.73 -12.12 8.61
CA LYS A 269 14.50 -11.45 9.07
C LYS A 269 14.83 -10.56 10.27
N PHE A 270 14.39 -9.32 10.23
CA PHE A 270 14.48 -8.40 11.34
C PHE A 270 13.58 -8.86 12.50
N THR A 271 14.11 -8.86 13.73
CA THR A 271 13.42 -9.33 14.94
C THR A 271 13.33 -8.27 16.05
N GLY A 272 13.63 -7.00 15.73
CA GLY A 272 13.49 -5.89 16.66
C GLY A 272 12.04 -5.44 16.86
N TRP A 273 11.86 -4.33 17.56
CA TRP A 273 10.54 -3.75 17.90
C TRP A 273 10.26 -2.45 17.16
N GLU A 274 11.30 -1.84 16.61
CA GLU A 274 11.26 -0.67 15.74
C GLU A 274 10.36 -0.93 14.54
N ASP A 275 9.78 0.14 13.98
CA ASP A 275 8.93 0.04 12.79
C ASP A 275 7.79 -1.00 12.94
N ASN A 276 7.11 -1.00 14.09
CA ASN A 276 6.06 -1.98 14.43
C ASN A 276 6.53 -3.44 14.31
N ALA A 277 7.74 -3.72 14.80
CA ALA A 277 8.45 -4.99 14.59
C ALA A 277 8.80 -5.28 13.11
N GLY A 278 9.27 -4.23 12.42
CA GLY A 278 9.83 -4.26 11.08
C GLY A 278 8.83 -4.53 9.97
N VAL A 279 7.70 -3.82 9.94
CA VAL A 279 6.68 -4.01 8.88
C VAL A 279 7.20 -3.57 7.51
N HIS A 280 7.87 -2.41 7.41
CA HIS A 280 8.47 -1.94 6.17
C HIS A 280 9.80 -2.63 5.88
N ILE A 281 10.48 -3.15 6.90
CA ILE A 281 11.74 -3.87 6.75
C ILE A 281 11.46 -5.26 6.19
N ASN A 282 10.67 -6.07 6.89
CA ASN A 282 10.44 -7.47 6.56
C ASN A 282 9.51 -7.68 5.34
N SER A 283 8.85 -6.64 4.83
CA SER A 283 8.03 -6.72 3.60
C SER A 283 8.85 -7.08 2.35
N GLY A 284 10.16 -6.88 2.37
CA GLY A 284 11.08 -7.33 1.31
C GLY A 284 10.98 -8.84 1.01
N ILE A 285 10.77 -9.68 2.04
CA ILE A 285 10.69 -11.14 1.89
C ILE A 285 9.46 -11.55 1.05
N PRO A 286 8.22 -11.20 1.41
CA PRO A 286 7.05 -11.48 0.59
C PRO A 286 7.01 -10.70 -0.73
N ASN A 287 7.61 -9.50 -0.81
CA ASN A 287 7.77 -8.78 -2.08
C ASN A 287 8.59 -9.57 -3.08
N TYR A 288 9.73 -10.12 -2.64
CA TYR A 288 10.59 -10.92 -3.49
C TYR A 288 9.94 -12.24 -3.90
N ALA A 289 9.15 -12.86 -3.01
CA ALA A 289 8.33 -14.01 -3.36
C ALA A 289 7.31 -13.68 -4.46
N PHE A 290 6.62 -12.54 -4.38
CA PHE A 290 5.69 -12.14 -5.45
C PHE A 290 6.41 -11.90 -6.79
N TYR A 291 7.53 -11.17 -6.77
CA TYR A 291 8.34 -10.95 -7.97
C TYR A 291 8.75 -12.26 -8.64
N LEU A 292 9.31 -13.20 -7.87
CA LEU A 292 9.75 -14.50 -8.38
C LEU A 292 8.59 -15.28 -9.00
N ALA A 293 7.45 -15.33 -8.31
CA ALA A 293 6.26 -16.01 -8.82
C ALA A 293 5.74 -15.35 -10.11
N ALA A 294 5.67 -14.02 -10.16
CA ALA A 294 5.20 -13.28 -11.32
C ALA A 294 6.09 -13.48 -12.55
N VAL A 295 7.43 -13.45 -12.36
CA VAL A 295 8.39 -13.69 -13.46
C VAL A 295 8.36 -15.13 -13.94
N GLU A 296 8.25 -16.12 -13.04
CA GLU A 296 8.19 -17.53 -13.42
C GLU A 296 6.87 -17.88 -14.12
N ILE A 297 5.76 -17.25 -13.74
CA ILE A 297 4.47 -17.38 -14.44
C ILE A 297 4.51 -16.69 -15.81
N GLY A 298 5.19 -15.54 -15.91
CA GLY A 298 5.33 -14.74 -17.13
C GLY A 298 4.05 -13.98 -17.53
N GLY A 299 4.16 -13.22 -18.62
CA GLY A 299 3.06 -12.39 -19.13
C GLY A 299 2.78 -11.17 -18.25
N TYR A 300 1.52 -10.72 -18.23
CA TYR A 300 1.09 -9.61 -17.40
C TYR A 300 0.85 -10.07 -15.95
N ALA A 301 1.63 -9.54 -15.00
CA ALA A 301 1.61 -10.05 -13.63
C ALA A 301 0.24 -9.95 -12.95
N TRP A 302 -0.59 -8.96 -13.31
CA TRP A 302 -1.93 -8.79 -12.74
C TRP A 302 -2.93 -9.87 -13.17
N GLU A 303 -2.70 -10.57 -14.28
CA GLU A 303 -3.66 -11.55 -14.84
C GLU A 303 -3.66 -12.87 -14.08
N LYS A 304 -2.51 -13.27 -13.54
CA LYS A 304 -2.34 -14.57 -12.85
C LYS A 304 -1.81 -14.42 -11.44
N ALA A 305 -0.55 -13.99 -11.28
CA ALA A 305 0.05 -13.78 -9.96
C ALA A 305 -0.79 -12.80 -9.11
N GLY A 306 -1.19 -11.67 -9.71
CA GLY A 306 -2.08 -10.69 -9.07
C GLY A 306 -3.43 -11.28 -8.65
N LYS A 307 -4.06 -12.13 -9.48
CA LYS A 307 -5.32 -12.79 -9.11
C LYS A 307 -5.16 -13.76 -7.94
N ILE A 308 -4.05 -14.50 -7.89
CA ILE A 308 -3.73 -15.41 -6.77
C ILE A 308 -3.61 -14.61 -5.47
N TRP A 309 -2.82 -13.52 -5.49
CA TRP A 309 -2.66 -12.66 -4.32
C TRP A 309 -3.98 -12.00 -3.93
N TYR A 310 -4.75 -11.47 -4.88
CA TYR A 310 -6.02 -10.81 -4.60
C TYR A 310 -7.02 -11.75 -3.91
N ILE A 311 -7.19 -12.97 -4.42
CA ILE A 311 -8.10 -13.97 -3.81
C ILE A 311 -7.57 -14.41 -2.45
N ALA A 312 -6.26 -14.54 -2.27
CA ALA A 312 -5.66 -14.82 -0.96
C ALA A 312 -6.01 -13.72 0.06
N LEU A 313 -5.87 -12.44 -0.32
CA LEU A 313 -6.20 -11.29 0.53
C LEU A 313 -7.69 -11.20 0.85
N ARG A 314 -8.54 -11.26 -0.19
CA ARG A 314 -9.99 -11.09 -0.09
C ARG A 314 -10.65 -12.22 0.72
N ASP A 315 -10.36 -13.47 0.37
CA ASP A 315 -11.20 -14.57 0.81
C ASP A 315 -10.58 -15.41 1.94
N ARG A 316 -9.24 -15.50 2.01
CA ARG A 316 -8.56 -16.57 2.76
C ARG A 316 -7.73 -16.06 3.94
N LEU A 317 -7.02 -14.95 3.78
CA LEU A 317 -6.18 -14.37 4.83
C LEU A 317 -7.03 -13.71 5.92
N ARG A 318 -6.48 -13.69 7.14
CA ARG A 318 -7.10 -13.07 8.32
C ARG A 318 -6.07 -12.24 9.05
N ASN A 319 -6.54 -11.38 9.95
CA ASN A 319 -5.75 -10.32 10.59
C ASN A 319 -4.38 -10.73 11.17
N GLN A 320 -4.22 -11.96 11.68
CA GLN A 320 -2.98 -12.46 12.30
C GLN A 320 -2.15 -13.37 11.38
N ALA A 321 -2.41 -13.38 10.07
CA ALA A 321 -1.70 -14.23 9.13
C ALA A 321 -0.17 -14.00 9.19
N GLN A 322 0.56 -15.09 9.31
CA GLN A 322 2.03 -15.12 9.26
C GLN A 322 2.49 -15.46 7.83
N PHE A 323 3.77 -15.26 7.51
CA PHE A 323 4.31 -15.52 6.17
C PHE A 323 4.05 -16.95 5.71
N LYS A 324 4.25 -17.94 6.58
CA LYS A 324 3.98 -19.35 6.25
C LYS A 324 2.51 -19.61 5.92
N THR A 325 1.59 -18.91 6.59
CA THR A 325 0.15 -19.01 6.30
C THR A 325 -0.16 -18.38 4.94
N ALA A 326 0.41 -17.22 4.63
CA ALA A 326 0.27 -16.59 3.32
C ALA A 326 0.86 -17.45 2.19
N ALA A 327 2.00 -18.09 2.41
CA ALA A 327 2.61 -19.01 1.46
C ALA A 327 1.69 -20.20 1.14
N ASN A 328 1.20 -20.90 2.16
CA ASN A 328 0.30 -22.03 1.95
C ASN A 328 -1.00 -21.63 1.26
N ILE A 329 -1.59 -20.49 1.65
CA ILE A 329 -2.83 -20.00 1.05
C ILE A 329 -2.64 -19.64 -0.43
N THR A 330 -1.57 -18.92 -0.77
CA THR A 330 -1.33 -18.53 -2.17
C THR A 330 -1.05 -19.76 -3.07
N ILE A 331 -0.34 -20.78 -2.57
CA ILE A 331 -0.14 -22.05 -3.28
C ILE A 331 -1.47 -22.79 -3.48
N GLN A 332 -2.32 -22.82 -2.45
CA GLN A 332 -3.64 -23.44 -2.55
C GLN A 332 -4.51 -22.72 -3.57
N VAL A 333 -4.59 -21.39 -3.51
CA VAL A 333 -5.36 -20.57 -4.45
C VAL A 333 -4.87 -20.76 -5.88
N ALA A 334 -3.55 -20.82 -6.10
CA ALA A 334 -2.98 -21.08 -7.42
C ALA A 334 -3.43 -22.44 -7.97
N GLY A 335 -3.43 -23.49 -7.14
CA GLY A 335 -3.94 -24.81 -7.51
C GLY A 335 -5.44 -24.85 -7.80
N GLU A 336 -6.24 -24.09 -7.03
CA GLU A 336 -7.70 -23.95 -7.25
C GLU A 336 -8.02 -23.26 -8.58
N LEU A 337 -7.25 -22.22 -8.94
CA LEU A 337 -7.51 -21.41 -10.15
C LEU A 337 -6.95 -22.03 -11.43
N TYR A 338 -5.78 -22.65 -11.37
CA TYR A 338 -5.03 -23.07 -12.56
C TYR A 338 -4.76 -24.59 -12.62
N GLY A 339 -5.20 -25.33 -11.60
CA GLY A 339 -5.04 -26.77 -11.48
C GLY A 339 -3.89 -27.18 -10.56
N ILE A 340 -4.05 -28.34 -9.91
CA ILE A 340 -2.98 -28.95 -9.11
C ILE A 340 -1.81 -29.31 -10.03
N ASP A 341 -0.59 -29.05 -9.56
CA ASP A 341 0.68 -29.21 -10.29
C ASP A 341 0.83 -28.31 -11.54
N SER A 342 -0.01 -27.29 -11.68
CA SER A 342 0.13 -26.24 -12.71
C SER A 342 1.44 -25.46 -12.57
N LEU A 343 1.82 -24.77 -13.65
CA LEU A 343 2.97 -23.86 -13.64
C LEU A 343 2.78 -22.79 -12.56
N GLU A 344 1.59 -22.22 -12.46
CA GLU A 344 1.25 -21.16 -11.51
C GLU A 344 1.40 -21.62 -10.07
N GLN A 345 0.88 -22.80 -9.73
CA GLN A 345 1.04 -23.34 -8.38
C GLN A 345 2.51 -23.60 -8.03
N LYS A 346 3.27 -24.19 -8.97
CA LYS A 346 4.69 -24.47 -8.79
C LYS A 346 5.52 -23.20 -8.65
N ALA A 347 5.26 -22.19 -9.47
CA ALA A 347 5.93 -20.90 -9.42
C ALA A 347 5.74 -20.21 -8.06
N VAL A 348 4.51 -20.21 -7.52
CA VAL A 348 4.23 -19.65 -6.19
C VAL A 348 4.97 -20.46 -5.11
N GLN A 349 4.96 -21.79 -5.19
CA GLN A 349 5.68 -22.64 -4.25
C GLN A 349 7.19 -22.40 -4.28
N ASN A 350 7.78 -22.40 -5.48
CA ASN A 350 9.20 -22.16 -5.72
C ASN A 350 9.63 -20.79 -5.16
N ALA A 351 8.81 -19.76 -5.37
CA ALA A 351 9.07 -18.43 -4.87
C ALA A 351 9.13 -18.37 -3.34
N TRP A 352 8.14 -18.95 -2.64
CA TRP A 352 8.12 -18.98 -1.17
C TRP A 352 9.26 -19.82 -0.57
N GLN A 353 9.63 -20.92 -1.24
CA GLN A 353 10.82 -21.71 -0.87
C GLN A 353 12.11 -20.91 -1.06
N LYS A 354 12.22 -20.15 -2.17
CA LYS A 354 13.41 -19.36 -2.49
C LYS A 354 13.71 -18.29 -1.44
N VAL A 355 12.68 -17.70 -0.85
CA VAL A 355 12.82 -16.71 0.24
C VAL A 355 12.88 -17.35 1.64
N GLY A 356 12.85 -18.68 1.73
CA GLY A 356 13.02 -19.46 2.95
C GLY A 356 11.82 -19.47 3.90
N VAL A 357 10.60 -19.27 3.38
CA VAL A 357 9.36 -19.32 4.18
C VAL A 357 8.83 -20.75 4.34
N LEU A 358 9.08 -21.62 3.35
CA LEU A 358 8.64 -23.01 3.32
C LEU A 358 9.76 -24.03 3.59
#